data_AF-A0A2K9JZH3-F1
#
_entry.id   AF-A0A2K9JZH3-F1
#
_cell.length_a   1.000
_cell.length_b   1.000
_cell.length_c   1.000
_cell.angle_alpha   90.00
_cell.angle_beta   90.00
_cell.angle_gamma   90.00
#
_symmetry.space_group_name_H-M   'P 1'
#
loop_
_entity.id
_entity.type
_entity.pdbx_description
1 polymer ?
#
loop_
_entity_poly.entity_id
_entity_poly.type
_entity_poly.pdbx_seq_one_letter_code
_entity_poly.pdbx_strand_id
1 'polypeptide(L)'
;MAKPVDPTLVLQELCASATTRTANALTVLNAVLEQQSRITPLDFSMATIGRLSKEQGGPSTQTIRNRTGKHFQQLIEAWAAYAGTTCKKPLSVRQKQLLNSNDQHILDAIDDPVIRAVVGSLIAERNKYRDQLNTFKANSGLFIDRTKGDKTNTTLENKQLVPLEVEAIQAAISDAFFNTQGWEVMPTGQVKDAEGKEIYKRGYVNGLKKSVKNYI
;
A
#
# COMPACT_ATOMS: atom_id res chain seq x y z
N MET A 1 -23.00 -14.87 0.62
CA MET A 1 -22.25 -16.05 0.14
C MET A 1 -22.71 -17.23 0.98
N ALA A 2 -23.35 -18.23 0.38
CA ALA A 2 -23.83 -19.40 1.11
C ALA A 2 -22.64 -20.11 1.77
N LYS A 3 -22.74 -20.45 3.06
CA LYS A 3 -21.73 -21.28 3.73
C LYS A 3 -21.64 -22.60 2.97
N PRO A 4 -20.43 -23.07 2.58
CA PRO A 4 -20.31 -24.33 1.89
C PRO A 4 -20.83 -25.46 2.80
N VAL A 5 -21.64 -26.34 2.23
CA VAL A 5 -22.20 -27.50 2.92
C VAL A 5 -21.06 -28.43 3.33
N ASP A 6 -21.11 -28.96 4.54
CA ASP A 6 -20.11 -29.89 5.05
C ASP A 6 -20.06 -31.15 4.15
N PRO A 7 -18.90 -31.48 3.55
CA PRO A 7 -18.76 -32.63 2.67
C PRO A 7 -19.11 -33.97 3.33
N THR A 8 -18.99 -34.06 4.66
CA THR A 8 -19.34 -35.29 5.41
C THR A 8 -20.85 -35.54 5.41
N LEU A 9 -21.66 -34.48 5.44
CA LEU A 9 -23.11 -34.56 5.37
C LEU A 9 -23.56 -34.96 3.96
N VAL A 10 -22.90 -34.43 2.94
CA VAL A 10 -23.12 -34.82 1.53
C VAL A 10 -22.80 -36.29 1.31
N LEU A 11 -21.71 -36.80 1.90
CA LEU A 11 -21.39 -38.22 1.84
C LEU A 11 -22.48 -39.08 2.48
N GLN A 12 -23.01 -38.69 3.64
CA GLN A 12 -24.04 -39.46 4.33
C GLN A 12 -25.32 -39.57 3.48
N GLU A 13 -25.75 -38.48 2.85
CA GLU A 13 -26.91 -38.45 1.95
C GLU A 13 -26.70 -39.30 0.69
N LEU A 14 -25.51 -39.20 0.09
CA LEU A 14 -25.16 -40.00 -1.09
C LEU A 14 -25.06 -41.49 -0.77
N CYS A 15 -24.53 -41.86 0.40
CA CYS A 15 -24.48 -43.26 0.84
C CYS A 15 -25.87 -43.84 1.13
N ALA A 16 -26.79 -43.03 1.66
CA ALA A 16 -28.16 -43.47 1.97
C ALA A 16 -28.99 -43.80 0.71
N SER A 17 -28.72 -43.10 -0.40
CA SER A 17 -29.41 -43.30 -1.68
C SER A 17 -28.69 -44.29 -2.62
N ALA A 18 -27.55 -44.84 -2.21
CA ALA A 18 -26.66 -45.63 -3.05
C ALA A 18 -26.69 -47.13 -2.72
N THR A 19 -26.34 -47.96 -3.70
CA THR A 19 -26.10 -49.39 -3.47
C THR A 19 -24.87 -49.62 -2.59
N THR A 20 -24.78 -50.76 -1.91
CA THR A 20 -23.64 -51.11 -1.04
C THR A 20 -22.29 -50.97 -1.75
N ARG A 21 -22.21 -51.37 -3.03
CA ARG A 21 -20.99 -51.23 -3.84
C ARG A 21 -20.60 -49.77 -4.08
N THR A 22 -21.59 -48.92 -4.37
CA THR A 22 -21.36 -47.49 -4.60
C THR A 22 -21.08 -46.72 -3.32
N ALA A 23 -21.68 -47.11 -2.19
CA ALA A 23 -21.37 -46.55 -0.88
C ALA A 23 -19.91 -46.84 -0.49
N ASN A 24 -19.44 -48.08 -0.68
CA ASN A 24 -18.03 -48.44 -0.44
C ASN A 24 -17.06 -47.66 -1.35
N ALA A 25 -17.45 -47.40 -2.60
CA ALA A 25 -16.65 -46.58 -3.51
C ALA A 25 -16.63 -45.09 -3.09
N LEU A 26 -17.73 -44.57 -2.55
CA LEU A 26 -17.84 -43.19 -2.04
C LEU A 26 -17.01 -42.98 -0.79
N THR A 27 -16.95 -43.95 0.13
CA THR A 27 -16.12 -43.87 1.34
C THR A 27 -14.63 -43.84 1.00
N VAL A 28 -14.18 -44.69 0.07
CA VAL A 28 -12.80 -44.65 -0.44
C VAL A 28 -12.49 -43.33 -1.12
N LEU A 29 -13.39 -42.83 -1.97
CA LEU A 29 -13.23 -41.53 -2.61
C LEU A 29 -13.15 -40.38 -1.59
N ASN A 30 -13.96 -40.42 -0.52
CA ASN A 30 -13.94 -39.41 0.52
C ASN A 30 -12.63 -39.37 1.29
N ALA A 31 -12.04 -40.52 1.61
CA ALA A 31 -10.73 -40.58 2.25
C ALA A 31 -9.65 -39.90 1.39
N VAL A 32 -9.68 -40.13 0.06
CA VAL A 32 -8.78 -39.46 -0.89
C VAL A 32 -9.01 -37.95 -0.93
N LEU A 33 -10.27 -37.51 -0.93
CA LEU A 33 -10.62 -36.08 -0.95
C LEU A 33 -10.21 -35.39 0.35
N GLU A 34 -10.41 -36.03 1.49
CA GLU A 34 -9.96 -35.53 2.79
C GLU A 34 -8.42 -35.41 2.83
N GLN A 35 -7.70 -36.42 2.35
CA GLN A 35 -6.24 -36.37 2.25
C GLN A 35 -5.79 -35.22 1.33
N GLN A 36 -6.42 -35.06 0.17
CA GLN A 36 -6.10 -33.99 -0.77
C GLN A 36 -6.41 -32.60 -0.20
N SER A 37 -7.42 -32.47 0.66
CA SER A 37 -7.74 -31.20 1.33
C SER A 37 -6.63 -30.70 2.27
N ARG A 38 -5.77 -31.61 2.73
CA ARG A 38 -4.65 -31.31 3.63
C ARG A 38 -3.36 -30.98 2.87
N ILE A 39 -3.29 -31.28 1.57
CA ILE A 39 -2.10 -31.10 0.73
C ILE A 39 -2.21 -29.80 -0.08
N THR A 40 -1.17 -28.95 -0.01
CA THR A 40 -1.05 -27.75 -0.85
C THR A 40 -0.02 -28.00 -1.97
N PRO A 41 -0.35 -27.76 -3.24
CA PRO A 41 -1.57 -27.12 -3.75
C PRO A 41 -2.79 -28.06 -3.78
N LEU A 42 -3.96 -27.49 -3.49
CA LEU A 42 -5.25 -28.17 -3.60
C LEU A 42 -5.53 -28.51 -5.08
N ASP A 43 -5.72 -29.79 -5.39
CA ASP A 43 -6.04 -30.28 -6.74
C ASP A 43 -7.20 -31.29 -6.65
N PHE A 44 -8.41 -30.76 -6.75
CA PHE A 44 -9.64 -31.55 -6.83
C PHE A 44 -10.08 -31.82 -8.29
N SER A 45 -9.14 -31.79 -9.23
CA SER A 45 -9.49 -32.11 -10.62
C SER A 45 -9.88 -33.57 -10.76
N MET A 46 -10.92 -33.83 -11.55
CA MET A 46 -11.43 -35.19 -11.77
C MET A 46 -10.34 -36.15 -12.29
N ALA A 47 -9.35 -35.63 -13.02
CA ALA A 47 -8.22 -36.42 -13.51
C ALA A 47 -7.28 -36.85 -12.38
N THR A 48 -6.90 -35.93 -11.50
CA THR A 48 -6.01 -36.21 -10.35
C THR A 48 -6.71 -37.09 -9.32
N ILE A 49 -7.94 -36.71 -8.91
CA ILE A 49 -8.72 -37.47 -7.93
C ILE A 49 -9.06 -38.87 -8.46
N GLY A 50 -9.45 -39.01 -9.72
CA GLY A 50 -9.75 -40.33 -10.30
C GLY A 50 -8.54 -41.25 -10.43
N ARG A 51 -7.32 -40.69 -10.54
CA ARG A 51 -6.08 -41.47 -10.50
C ARG A 51 -5.78 -41.94 -9.06
N LEU A 52 -5.78 -41.02 -8.10
CA LEU A 52 -5.52 -41.32 -6.69
C LEU A 52 -6.55 -42.29 -6.11
N SER A 53 -7.82 -42.11 -6.47
CA SER A 53 -8.90 -43.00 -6.05
C SER A 53 -8.72 -44.40 -6.62
N LYS A 54 -8.37 -44.54 -7.90
CA LYS A 54 -8.10 -45.85 -8.50
C LYS A 54 -6.91 -46.57 -7.84
N GLU A 55 -5.86 -45.85 -7.48
CA GLU A 55 -4.70 -46.41 -6.75
C GLU A 55 -5.10 -46.99 -5.38
N GLN A 56 -6.12 -46.43 -4.74
CA GLN A 56 -6.67 -46.92 -3.47
C GLN A 56 -7.86 -47.89 -3.63
N GLY A 57 -8.13 -48.39 -4.85
CA GLY A 57 -9.23 -49.32 -5.12
C GLY A 57 -10.61 -48.68 -5.27
N GLY A 58 -10.67 -47.35 -5.38
CA GLY A 58 -11.88 -46.56 -5.62
C GLY A 58 -12.18 -46.31 -7.11
N PRO A 59 -13.16 -45.44 -7.42
CA PRO A 59 -13.60 -45.18 -8.79
C PRO A 59 -12.51 -44.53 -9.65
N SER A 60 -12.35 -45.02 -10.89
CA SER A 60 -11.42 -44.44 -11.87
C SER A 60 -11.92 -43.11 -12.45
N THR A 61 -11.02 -42.34 -13.06
CA THR A 61 -11.37 -41.11 -13.79
C THR A 61 -12.49 -41.32 -14.81
N GLN A 62 -12.48 -42.45 -15.54
CA GLN A 62 -13.53 -42.76 -16.51
C GLN A 62 -14.87 -43.02 -15.82
N THR A 63 -14.85 -43.75 -14.70
CA THR A 63 -16.04 -44.06 -13.90
C THR A 63 -16.68 -42.80 -13.33
N ILE A 64 -15.85 -41.87 -12.84
CA ILE A 64 -16.31 -40.57 -12.32
C ILE A 64 -16.95 -39.74 -13.43
N ARG A 65 -16.37 -39.71 -14.64
CA ARG A 65 -16.88 -38.91 -15.77
C ARG A 65 -18.14 -39.47 -16.42
N ASN A 66 -18.38 -40.79 -16.31
CA ASN A 66 -19.55 -41.43 -16.89
C ASN A 66 -20.86 -40.87 -16.30
N ARG A 67 -21.96 -40.94 -17.08
CA ARG A 67 -23.29 -40.48 -16.66
C ARG A 67 -23.78 -41.11 -15.34
N THR A 68 -23.37 -42.34 -15.05
CA THR A 68 -23.68 -43.07 -13.81
C THR A 68 -22.82 -42.66 -12.62
N GLY A 69 -21.76 -41.87 -12.85
CA GLY A 69 -20.82 -41.40 -11.83
C GLY A 69 -21.20 -40.08 -11.16
N LYS A 70 -22.42 -39.56 -11.38
CA LYS A 70 -22.88 -38.27 -10.85
C LYS A 70 -22.69 -38.13 -9.33
N HIS A 71 -22.96 -39.19 -8.58
CA HIS A 71 -22.77 -39.19 -7.12
C HIS A 71 -21.30 -38.94 -6.72
N PHE A 72 -20.34 -39.47 -7.49
CA PHE A 72 -18.92 -39.18 -7.27
C PHE A 72 -18.56 -37.74 -7.65
N GLN A 73 -19.13 -37.22 -8.74
CA GLN A 73 -18.91 -35.83 -9.15
C GLN A 73 -19.45 -34.85 -8.10
N GLN A 74 -20.65 -35.09 -7.59
CA GLN A 74 -21.28 -34.29 -6.53
C GLN A 74 -20.44 -34.23 -5.26
N LEU A 75 -19.87 -35.37 -4.84
CA LEU A 75 -18.99 -35.40 -3.67
C LEU A 75 -17.69 -34.60 -3.90
N ILE A 76 -17.08 -34.73 -5.08
CA ILE A 76 -15.86 -33.98 -5.46
C ILE A 76 -16.14 -32.47 -5.50
N GLU A 77 -17.29 -32.08 -6.05
CA GLU A 77 -17.74 -30.68 -6.11
C GLU A 77 -17.99 -30.10 -4.72
N ALA A 78 -18.63 -30.86 -3.83
CA ALA A 78 -18.84 -30.45 -2.44
C ALA A 78 -17.51 -30.21 -1.71
N TRP A 79 -16.55 -31.12 -1.86
CA TRP A 79 -15.21 -30.97 -1.28
C TRP A 79 -14.43 -29.78 -1.88
N ALA A 80 -14.51 -29.58 -3.19
CA ALA A 80 -13.86 -28.43 -3.84
C ALA A 80 -14.46 -27.11 -3.33
N ALA A 81 -15.79 -27.02 -3.25
CA ALA A 81 -16.49 -25.84 -2.73
C ALA A 81 -16.17 -25.58 -1.26
N TYR A 82 -16.11 -26.63 -0.43
CA TYR A 82 -15.72 -26.53 0.98
C TYR A 82 -14.28 -26.05 1.15
N ALA A 83 -13.35 -26.54 0.33
CA ALA A 83 -11.96 -26.11 0.31
C ALA A 83 -11.73 -24.75 -0.39
N GLY A 84 -12.79 -24.07 -0.85
CA GLY A 84 -12.72 -22.76 -1.50
C GLY A 84 -12.04 -22.78 -2.89
N THR A 85 -12.03 -23.92 -3.55
CA THR A 85 -11.41 -24.13 -4.86
C THR A 85 -12.39 -24.73 -5.86
N THR A 86 -11.93 -25.03 -7.08
CA THR A 86 -12.76 -25.58 -8.15
C THR A 86 -12.29 -26.98 -8.55
N CYS A 87 -13.14 -27.76 -9.22
CA CYS A 87 -12.76 -29.04 -9.81
C CYS A 87 -11.91 -28.88 -11.10
N LYS A 88 -11.53 -27.65 -11.47
CA LYS A 88 -10.61 -27.41 -12.59
C LYS A 88 -9.19 -27.66 -12.10
N LYS A 89 -8.36 -28.25 -12.97
CA LYS A 89 -6.97 -28.49 -12.65
C LYS A 89 -6.29 -27.16 -12.34
N PRO A 90 -5.58 -27.02 -11.21
CA PRO A 90 -4.86 -25.80 -10.91
C PRO A 90 -3.85 -25.55 -12.03
N LEU A 91 -3.70 -24.28 -12.43
CA LEU A 91 -2.73 -23.89 -13.44
C LEU A 91 -1.34 -24.39 -13.05
N SER A 92 -0.65 -25.01 -14.00
CA SER A 92 0.75 -25.42 -13.82
C SER A 92 1.62 -24.21 -13.49
N VAL A 93 2.71 -24.41 -12.75
CA VAL A 93 3.69 -23.36 -12.44
C VAL A 93 4.14 -22.64 -13.72
N ARG A 94 4.39 -23.38 -14.80
CA ARG A 94 4.76 -22.82 -16.10
C ARG A 94 3.65 -21.96 -16.72
N GLN A 95 2.39 -22.38 -16.59
CA GLN A 95 1.24 -21.61 -17.09
C GLN A 95 1.04 -20.34 -16.27
N LYS A 96 1.18 -20.42 -14.94
CA LYS A 96 1.16 -19.25 -14.06
C LYS A 96 2.27 -18.26 -14.41
N GLN A 97 3.49 -18.75 -14.67
CA GLN A 97 4.61 -17.91 -15.08
C GLN A 97 4.35 -17.22 -16.42
N LEU A 98 3.84 -17.92 -17.43
CA LEU A 98 3.50 -17.34 -18.73
C LEU A 98 2.43 -16.25 -18.64
N LEU A 99 1.41 -16.46 -17.81
CA LEU A 99 0.35 -15.48 -17.58
C LEU A 99 0.87 -14.26 -16.81
N ASN A 100 1.83 -14.46 -15.90
CA ASN A 100 2.43 -13.36 -15.15
C ASN A 100 3.41 -12.53 -15.98
N SER A 101 3.99 -13.09 -17.06
CA SER A 101 5.00 -12.40 -17.86
C SER A 101 4.42 -11.60 -19.02
N ASN A 102 3.21 -11.91 -19.49
CA ASN A 102 2.62 -11.21 -20.63
C ASN A 102 1.11 -11.00 -20.46
N ASP A 103 0.72 -9.73 -20.32
CA ASP A 103 -0.67 -9.31 -20.22
C ASP A 103 -1.51 -9.73 -21.44
N GLN A 104 -0.89 -9.85 -22.63
CA GLN A 104 -1.57 -10.30 -23.83
C GLN A 104 -2.04 -11.76 -23.73
N HIS A 105 -1.26 -12.62 -23.08
CA HIS A 105 -1.66 -14.02 -22.86
C HIS A 105 -2.87 -14.15 -21.94
N ILE A 106 -3.08 -13.20 -21.02
CA ILE A 106 -4.29 -13.15 -20.19
C ILE A 106 -5.50 -12.80 -21.06
N LEU A 107 -5.35 -11.83 -21.97
CA LEU A 107 -6.42 -11.42 -22.87
C LEU A 107 -6.79 -12.50 -23.88
N ASP A 108 -5.80 -13.20 -24.43
CA ASP A 108 -5.99 -14.29 -25.38
C ASP A 108 -6.70 -15.50 -24.75
N ALA A 109 -6.58 -15.68 -23.43
CA ALA A 109 -7.27 -16.74 -22.68
C ALA A 109 -8.76 -16.45 -22.41
N ILE A 110 -9.24 -15.23 -22.71
CA ILE A 110 -10.64 -14.84 -22.53
C ILE A 110 -11.35 -14.93 -23.87
N ASP A 111 -12.29 -15.87 -24.01
CA ASP A 111 -13.02 -16.08 -25.28
C ASP A 111 -14.00 -14.92 -25.58
N ASP A 112 -14.72 -14.44 -24.56
CA ASP A 112 -15.74 -13.39 -24.71
C ASP A 112 -15.08 -12.03 -25.03
N PRO A 113 -15.37 -11.42 -26.19
CA PRO A 113 -14.76 -10.16 -26.60
C PRO A 113 -15.11 -8.97 -25.70
N VAL A 114 -16.30 -8.96 -25.09
CA VAL A 114 -16.72 -7.87 -24.18
C VAL A 114 -15.93 -7.95 -22.89
N ILE A 115 -15.84 -9.15 -22.31
CA ILE A 115 -15.05 -9.38 -21.09
C ILE A 115 -13.56 -9.10 -21.37
N ARG A 116 -13.05 -9.53 -22.53
CA ARG A 116 -11.67 -9.25 -22.96
C ARG A 116 -11.38 -7.75 -23.01
N ALA A 117 -12.29 -6.95 -23.54
CA ALA A 117 -12.14 -5.50 -23.60
C ALA A 117 -12.09 -4.87 -22.20
N VAL A 118 -12.99 -5.27 -21.29
CA VAL A 118 -13.03 -4.78 -19.90
C VAL A 118 -11.75 -5.17 -19.14
N VAL A 119 -11.28 -6.41 -19.28
CA VAL A 119 -10.02 -6.83 -18.65
C VAL A 119 -8.84 -6.08 -19.26
N GLY A 120 -8.85 -5.84 -20.57
CA GLY A 120 -7.85 -5.02 -21.26
C GLY A 120 -7.76 -3.60 -20.70
N SER A 121 -8.90 -2.94 -20.45
CA SER A 121 -8.89 -1.60 -19.85
C SER A 121 -8.36 -1.61 -18.41
N LEU A 122 -8.71 -2.62 -17.60
CA LEU A 122 -8.20 -2.77 -16.23
C LEU A 122 -6.68 -2.99 -16.20
N ILE A 123 -6.16 -3.79 -17.14
CA ILE A 123 -4.72 -3.99 -17.29
C ILE A 123 -4.01 -2.68 -17.65
N ALA A 124 -4.57 -1.90 -18.58
CA ALA A 124 -4.01 -0.61 -18.97
C ALA A 124 -3.96 0.39 -17.81
N GLU A 125 -5.03 0.47 -17.00
CA GLU A 125 -5.06 1.30 -15.79
C GLU A 125 -4.02 0.85 -14.76
N ARG A 126 -3.93 -0.45 -14.50
CA ARG A 126 -2.91 -1.00 -13.59
C ARG A 126 -1.50 -0.65 -14.05
N ASN A 127 -1.22 -0.75 -15.35
CA ASN A 127 0.09 -0.41 -15.90
C ASN A 127 0.38 1.09 -15.72
N LYS A 128 -0.59 1.97 -16.02
CA LYS A 128 -0.49 3.40 -15.75
C LYS A 128 -0.17 3.70 -14.28
N TYR A 129 -0.85 3.06 -13.34
CA TYR A 129 -0.58 3.26 -11.91
C TYR A 129 0.80 2.75 -11.49
N ARG A 130 1.24 1.61 -12.03
CA ARG A 130 2.59 1.08 -11.78
C ARG A 130 3.66 2.02 -12.32
N ASP A 131 3.46 2.59 -13.50
CA ASP A 131 4.40 3.55 -14.09
C ASP A 131 4.49 4.82 -13.26
N GLN A 132 3.34 5.39 -12.88
CA GLN A 132 3.31 6.55 -11.97
C GLN A 132 4.01 6.25 -10.65
N LEU A 133 3.74 5.10 -10.05
CA LEU A 133 4.36 4.67 -8.80
C LEU A 133 5.87 4.47 -8.95
N ASN A 134 6.33 3.91 -10.06
CA ASN A 134 7.75 3.78 -10.37
C ASN A 134 8.42 5.14 -10.57
N THR A 135 7.76 6.08 -11.23
CA THR A 135 8.22 7.48 -11.34
C THR A 135 8.31 8.14 -9.96
N PHE A 136 7.29 7.98 -9.10
CA PHE A 136 7.34 8.51 -7.74
C PHE A 136 8.45 7.87 -6.90
N LYS A 137 8.65 6.56 -7.01
CA LYS A 137 9.78 5.87 -6.35
C LYS A 137 11.13 6.38 -6.84
N ALA A 138 11.30 6.57 -8.15
CA ALA A 138 12.52 7.16 -8.70
C ALA A 138 12.77 8.58 -8.16
N ASN A 139 11.71 9.37 -8.02
CA ASN A 139 11.79 10.74 -7.48
C ASN A 139 11.89 10.80 -5.94
N SER A 140 11.58 9.71 -5.22
CA SER A 140 11.65 9.67 -3.75
C SER A 140 13.08 9.58 -3.19
N GLY A 141 14.07 9.32 -4.04
CA GLY A 141 15.49 9.36 -3.71
C GLY A 141 16.12 10.75 -3.78
N LEU A 142 15.34 11.83 -3.74
CA LEU A 142 15.86 13.20 -3.66
C LEU A 142 16.42 13.45 -2.25
N PHE A 143 17.70 13.11 -2.03
CA PHE A 143 18.46 13.59 -0.88
C PHE A 143 18.78 15.08 -1.10
N ILE A 144 17.99 15.96 -0.49
CA ILE A 144 18.32 17.39 -0.42
C ILE A 144 19.41 17.53 0.67
N ASP A 145 20.67 17.63 0.25
CA ASP A 145 21.78 17.91 1.14
C ASP A 145 21.66 19.35 1.71
N ARG A 146 20.99 19.47 2.86
CA ARG A 146 20.83 20.73 3.60
C ARG A 146 22.10 21.19 4.32
N THR A 147 23.22 20.45 4.24
CA THR A 147 24.49 20.91 4.83
C THR A 147 25.14 22.03 4.02
N LYS A 148 24.76 22.16 2.75
CA LYS A 148 24.93 23.40 1.97
C LYS A 148 23.64 24.19 2.09
N GLY A 149 23.52 24.91 3.20
CA GLY A 149 22.30 25.62 3.58
C GLY A 149 21.63 26.35 2.42
N ASP A 150 20.32 26.14 2.31
CA ASP A 150 19.44 26.99 1.52
C ASP A 150 19.77 28.46 1.76
N LYS A 151 20.36 29.10 0.76
CA LYS A 151 20.48 30.56 0.68
C LYS A 151 19.12 31.21 0.40
N THR A 152 18.03 30.70 0.98
CA THR A 152 16.68 31.27 0.85
C THR A 152 16.25 32.02 2.11
N ASN A 153 17.22 32.69 2.75
CA ASN A 153 17.01 33.85 3.62
C ASN A 153 17.99 34.96 3.19
N THR A 154 18.03 35.28 1.90
CA THR A 154 18.92 36.29 1.31
C THR A 154 18.39 37.72 1.40
N THR A 155 17.58 38.06 2.40
CA THR A 155 17.25 39.48 2.66
C THR A 155 18.10 40.09 3.77
N LEU A 156 18.86 39.29 4.53
CA LEU A 156 19.76 39.78 5.59
C LEU A 156 21.25 39.45 5.35
N GLU A 157 21.61 38.92 4.17
CA GLU A 157 23.01 38.63 3.83
C GLU A 157 23.82 39.90 3.51
N ASN A 158 23.16 41.03 3.24
CA ASN A 158 23.82 42.33 3.25
C ASN A 158 24.06 42.74 4.70
N LYS A 159 25.26 42.43 5.20
CA LYS A 159 25.74 42.91 6.51
C LYS A 159 25.81 44.44 6.60
N GLN A 160 25.61 45.16 5.50
CA GLN A 160 25.73 46.62 5.38
C GLN A 160 24.36 47.29 5.48
N LEU A 161 24.23 48.24 6.40
CA LEU A 161 23.06 49.10 6.53
C LEU A 161 22.97 50.08 5.35
N VAL A 162 21.79 50.24 4.78
CA VAL A 162 21.49 51.24 3.74
C VAL A 162 21.42 52.64 4.40
N PRO A 163 21.78 53.74 3.71
CA PRO A 163 21.72 55.09 4.30
C PRO A 163 20.37 55.45 4.95
N LEU A 164 19.26 55.01 4.36
CA LEU A 164 17.91 55.20 4.92
C LEU A 164 17.71 54.43 6.24
N GLU A 165 18.27 53.23 6.36
CA GLU A 165 18.21 52.43 7.59
C GLU A 165 19.05 53.06 8.69
N VAL A 166 20.21 53.62 8.32
CA VAL A 166 21.07 54.38 9.24
C VAL A 166 20.33 55.60 9.77
N GLU A 167 19.67 56.38 8.91
CA GLU A 167 18.89 57.56 9.30
C GLU A 167 17.71 57.18 10.21
N ALA A 168 16.98 56.12 9.88
CA ALA A 168 15.87 55.62 10.70
C ALA A 168 16.34 55.20 12.11
N ILE A 169 17.47 54.50 12.20
CA ILE A 169 18.06 54.13 13.50
C ILE A 169 18.49 55.38 14.27
N GLN A 170 19.16 56.35 13.63
CA GLN A 170 19.59 57.60 14.26
C GLN A 170 18.41 58.41 14.81
N ALA A 171 17.31 58.50 14.07
CA ALA A 171 16.09 59.15 14.54
C ALA A 171 15.53 58.46 15.80
N ALA A 172 15.51 57.12 15.81
CA ALA A 172 14.99 56.33 16.93
C ALA A 172 15.85 56.40 18.21
N ILE A 173 17.14 56.75 18.11
CA ILE A 173 18.03 56.94 19.27
C ILE A 173 18.37 58.41 19.54
N SER A 174 17.67 59.34 18.89
CA SER A 174 17.90 60.77 19.05
C SER A 174 17.41 61.26 20.41
N ASP A 175 18.14 62.20 20.99
CA ASP A 175 17.74 62.81 22.27
C ASP A 175 16.42 63.57 22.12
N ALA A 176 16.15 64.14 20.93
CA ALA A 176 14.88 64.78 20.61
C ALA A 176 13.70 63.78 20.70
N PHE A 177 13.85 62.58 20.14
CA PHE A 177 12.82 61.54 20.22
C PHE A 177 12.56 61.13 21.68
N PHE A 178 13.62 60.87 22.45
CA PHE A 178 13.47 60.52 23.86
C PHE A 178 12.81 61.63 24.70
N ASN A 179 13.18 62.89 24.45
CA ASN A 179 12.55 64.03 25.12
C ASN A 179 11.06 64.16 24.78
N THR A 180 10.64 63.90 23.54
CA THR A 180 9.21 63.93 23.18
C THR A 180 8.40 62.82 23.85
N GLN A 181 9.02 61.67 24.11
CA GLN A 181 8.37 60.53 24.76
C GLN A 181 8.49 60.57 26.29
N GLY A 182 9.20 61.56 26.86
CA GLY A 182 9.46 61.64 28.29
C GLY A 182 10.40 60.55 28.82
N TRP A 183 11.26 60.00 27.95
CA TRP A 183 12.19 58.92 28.30
C TRP A 183 13.56 59.45 28.69
N GLU A 184 14.13 58.87 29.75
CA GLU A 184 15.47 59.20 30.22
C GLU A 184 16.49 58.11 29.82
N VAL A 185 17.59 58.54 29.22
CA VAL A 185 18.69 57.66 28.83
C VAL A 185 19.75 57.63 29.93
N MET A 186 19.96 56.46 30.51
CA MET A 186 20.99 56.23 31.53
C MET A 186 22.39 56.08 30.90
N PRO A 187 23.48 56.38 31.63
CA PRO A 187 24.86 56.22 31.14
C PRO A 187 25.20 54.79 30.66
N THR A 188 24.50 53.77 31.18
CA THR A 188 24.65 52.37 30.77
C THR A 188 24.01 52.07 29.41
N GLY A 189 23.39 53.05 28.75
CA GLY A 189 22.65 52.89 27.49
C GLY A 189 21.26 52.26 27.66
N GLN A 190 20.75 52.23 28.89
CA GLN A 190 19.39 51.83 29.27
C GLN A 190 18.43 53.01 29.08
N VAL A 191 17.17 52.73 28.73
CA VAL A 191 16.13 53.77 28.61
C VAL A 191 15.00 53.48 29.59
N LYS A 192 14.59 54.50 30.34
CA LYS A 192 13.51 54.43 31.32
C LYS A 192 12.45 55.47 31.05
N ASP A 193 11.23 55.17 31.47
CA ASP A 193 10.12 56.12 31.48
C ASP A 193 10.22 57.08 32.69
N ALA A 194 9.41 58.14 32.71
CA ALA A 194 9.33 59.12 33.80
C ALA A 194 8.99 58.47 35.16
N GLU A 195 8.30 57.33 35.15
CA GLU A 195 7.98 56.53 36.34
C GLU A 195 9.11 55.57 36.77
N GLY A 196 10.27 55.60 36.10
CA GLY A 196 11.43 54.77 36.38
C GLY A 196 11.35 53.34 35.84
N LYS A 197 10.29 53.01 35.09
CA LYS A 197 10.10 51.71 34.44
C LYS A 197 11.05 51.54 33.26
N GLU A 198 11.69 50.37 33.18
CA GLU A 198 12.63 50.04 32.11
C GLU A 198 11.88 49.77 30.79
N ILE A 199 12.15 50.61 29.77
CA ILE A 199 11.63 50.46 28.42
C ILE A 199 12.62 49.66 27.56
N TYR A 200 13.89 50.05 27.59
CA TYR A 200 14.96 49.36 26.87
C TYR A 200 16.10 48.96 27.80
N LYS A 201 16.62 47.75 27.56
CA LYS A 201 17.68 47.14 28.36
C LYS A 201 19.00 47.91 28.29
N ARG A 202 19.83 47.72 29.33
CA ARG A 202 21.21 48.21 29.36
C ARG A 202 21.94 47.84 28.07
N GLY A 203 22.68 48.79 27.50
CA GLY A 203 23.40 48.61 26.25
C GLY A 203 22.59 48.83 24.97
N TYR A 204 21.27 49.09 25.03
CA TYR A 204 20.45 49.33 23.85
C TYR A 204 20.93 50.55 23.04
N VAL A 205 20.96 51.73 23.66
CA VAL A 205 21.36 52.97 22.97
C VAL A 205 22.83 52.91 22.54
N ASN A 206 23.68 52.38 23.41
CA ASN A 206 25.11 52.25 23.14
C ASN A 206 25.40 51.25 22.01
N GLY A 207 24.65 50.15 21.93
CA GLY A 207 24.76 49.15 20.87
C GLY A 207 24.34 49.74 19.53
N LEU A 208 23.19 50.41 19.47
CA LEU A 208 22.71 51.05 18.25
C LEU A 208 23.64 52.19 17.77
N LYS A 209 24.13 53.04 18.69
CA LYS A 209 25.15 54.06 18.36
C LYS A 209 26.41 53.46 17.76
N LYS A 210 26.89 52.32 18.30
CA LYS A 210 28.05 51.60 17.75
C LYS A 210 27.78 50.97 16.39
N SER A 211 26.60 50.38 16.21
CA SER A 211 26.20 49.76 14.94
C SER A 211 26.12 50.78 13.81
N VAL A 212 25.61 51.98 14.09
CA VAL A 212 25.54 53.08 13.11
C VAL A 212 26.90 53.72 12.85
N LYS A 213 27.76 53.89 13.88
CA LYS A 213 29.07 54.52 13.72
C LYS A 213 30.00 53.78 12.74
N ASN A 214 29.79 52.49 12.52
CA ASN A 214 30.54 51.71 11.53
C ASN A 214 30.21 52.06 10.05
N TYR A 215 29.25 52.96 9.80
CA TYR A 215 28.78 53.37 8.46
C TYR A 215 28.99 54.85 8.13
N ILE A 216 29.64 55.60 9.02
CA ILE A 216 30.04 57.01 8.84
C ILE A 216 31.56 57.03 8.66
#